data_AF-A0A0R2B787-F1
#
_entry.id   AF-A0A0R2B787-F1
#
_cell.length_a   1.000
_cell.length_b   1.000
_cell.length_c   1.000
_cell.angle_alpha   90.00
_cell.angle_beta   90.00
_cell.angle_gamma   90.00
#
_symmetry.space_group_name_H-M   'P 1'
#
loop_
_entity.id
_entity.type
_entity.pdbx_description
1 polymer ?
#
loop_
_entity_poly.entity_id
_entity_poly.type
_entity_poly.pdbx_seq_one_letter_code
_entity_poly.pdbx_strand_id
1 'polypeptide(L)' 'MRLKASADNDLLELIEHVRDRITRLKEMRSDFPEQDAQLKRQLAKEQALFNFLYHQARVRRVSSQQVATMAAQRLNQLND' A
#
# COMPACT_ATOMS: atom_id res chain seq x y z
N MET A 1 3.29 0.01 25.31
CA MET A 1 3.66 -0.57 23.99
C MET A 1 2.50 -0.73 22.99
N ARG A 2 1.21 -0.72 23.40
CA ARG A 2 0.06 -0.84 22.47
C ARG A 2 -0.01 0.26 21.39
N LEU A 3 0.36 1.50 21.74
CA LEU A 3 0.31 2.64 20.81
C LEU A 3 1.26 2.47 19.60
N LYS A 4 2.47 1.94 19.82
CA LYS A 4 3.41 1.67 18.71
C LYS A 4 2.84 0.63 17.76
N ALA A 5 2.35 -0.49 18.31
CA ALA A 5 1.81 -1.58 17.52
C ALA A 5 0.59 -1.12 16.69
N SER A 6 -0.31 -0.31 17.27
CA SER A 6 -1.43 0.29 16.54
C SER A 6 -0.95 1.15 15.37
N ALA A 7 -0.06 2.10 15.64
CA ALA A 7 0.45 2.99 14.59
C ALA A 7 1.26 2.26 13.50
N ASP A 8 1.91 1.15 13.85
CA ASP A 8 2.59 0.29 12.87
C ASP A 8 1.58 -0.46 12.00
N ASN A 9 0.48 -0.93 12.58
CA ASN A 9 -0.60 -1.59 11.83
C ASN A 9 -1.28 -0.60 10.88
N ASP A 10 -1.63 0.60 11.36
CA ASP A 10 -2.23 1.67 10.54
C ASP A 10 -1.32 2.02 9.34
N LEU A 11 0.00 2.07 9.57
CA LEU A 11 0.98 2.31 8.52
C LEU A 11 1.00 1.18 7.48
N LEU A 12 0.95 -0.08 7.92
CA LEU A 12 0.92 -1.22 7.01
C LEU A 12 -0.39 -1.26 6.20
N GLU A 13 -1.53 -0.95 6.82
CA GLU A 13 -2.81 -0.84 6.11
C GLU A 13 -2.77 0.25 5.03
N LEU A 14 -2.20 1.41 5.34
CA LEU A 14 -2.01 2.50 4.37
C LEU A 14 -1.10 2.08 3.21
N ILE A 15 0.00 1.36 3.47
CA ILE A 15 0.89 0.85 2.42
C ILE A 15 0.13 -0.04 1.46
N GLU A 16 -0.70 -0.94 1.98
CA GLU A 16 -1.47 -1.85 1.16
C GLU A 16 -2.59 -1.13 0.38
N HIS A 17 -3.29 -0.16 1.00
CA HIS A 17 -4.27 0.65 0.27
C HIS A 17 -3.64 1.41 -0.92
N VAL A 18 -2.43 1.93 -0.75
CA VAL A 18 -1.71 2.58 -1.85
C VAL A 18 -1.30 1.55 -2.90
N ARG A 19 -0.90 0.33 -2.51
CA ARG A 19 -0.60 -0.76 -3.45
C ARG A 19 -1.83 -1.11 -4.30
N ASP A 20 -3.01 -1.23 -3.69
CA ASP A 20 -4.27 -1.51 -4.40
C ASP A 20 -4.61 -0.40 -5.40
N ARG A 21 -4.42 0.87 -5.01
CA ARG A 21 -4.62 2.03 -5.90
C ARG A 21 -3.63 2.03 -7.07
N ILE A 22 -2.37 1.67 -6.85
CA ILE A 22 -1.37 1.50 -7.92
C ILE A 22 -1.80 0.41 -8.89
N THR A 23 -2.26 -0.74 -8.40
CA THR A 23 -2.73 -1.85 -9.25
C THR A 23 -3.89 -1.39 -10.14
N ARG A 24 -4.93 -0.78 -9.56
CA ARG A 24 -6.07 -0.25 -10.32
C ARG A 24 -5.66 0.79 -11.36
N LEU A 25 -4.73 1.70 -11.03
CA LEU A 25 -4.24 2.69 -11.97
C LEU A 25 -3.46 2.07 -13.14
N LYS A 26 -2.75 0.96 -12.90
CA LYS A 26 -2.07 0.21 -13.97
C LYS A 26 -3.07 -0.49 -14.89
N GLU A 27 -4.11 -1.09 -14.33
CA GLU A 27 -5.22 -1.71 -15.07
C GLU A 27 -5.95 -0.66 -15.92
N MET A 28 -6.38 0.46 -15.32
CA MET A 28 -7.03 1.56 -16.04
C MET A 28 -6.17 2.12 -17.17
N ARG A 29 -4.85 2.20 -17.00
CA ARG A 29 -3.95 2.66 -18.08
C ARG A 29 -3.87 1.67 -19.24
N SER A 30 -4.06 0.39 -18.97
CA SER A 30 -4.17 -0.64 -20.00
C SER A 30 -5.48 -0.52 -20.78
N ASP A 31 -6.57 -0.21 -20.08
CA ASP A 31 -7.92 -0.16 -20.66
C ASP A 31 -8.24 1.16 -21.38
N PHE A 32 -7.64 2.28 -20.95
CA PHE A 32 -7.93 3.65 -21.44
C PHE A 32 -6.66 4.41 -21.87
N PRO A 33 -6.04 4.05 -23.01
CA PRO A 33 -4.80 4.66 -23.49
C PRO A 33 -4.92 6.17 -23.80
N GLU A 34 -6.12 6.67 -24.08
CA GLU A 34 -6.38 8.11 -24.31
C GLU A 34 -6.20 8.98 -23.06
N GLN A 35 -6.24 8.39 -21.86
CA GLN A 35 -6.03 9.09 -20.58
C GLN A 35 -4.58 8.95 -20.04
N ASP A 36 -3.68 8.40 -20.85
CA ASP A 36 -2.34 7.96 -20.42
C ASP A 36 -1.51 9.05 -19.71
N ALA A 37 -1.56 10.30 -20.17
CA ALA A 37 -0.81 11.39 -19.52
C ALA A 37 -1.28 11.70 -18.10
N GLN A 38 -2.60 11.66 -17.84
CA GLN A 38 -3.16 11.86 -16.50
C GLN A 38 -2.90 10.64 -15.62
N LEU A 39 -3.13 9.44 -16.14
CA LEU A 39 -2.90 8.19 -15.41
C LEU A 39 -1.42 8.01 -15.06
N LYS A 40 -0.48 8.39 -15.94
CA LYS A 40 0.96 8.42 -15.64
C LYS A 40 1.30 9.34 -14.47
N ARG A 41 0.76 10.56 -14.45
CA ARG A 41 0.98 11.49 -13.32
C ARG A 41 0.43 10.94 -12.02
N GLN A 42 -0.77 10.37 -12.06
CA GLN A 42 -1.40 9.79 -10.89
C GLN A 42 -0.63 8.56 -10.39
N LEU A 43 -0.19 7.69 -11.29
CA LEU A 43 0.63 6.53 -10.96
C LEU A 43 1.97 6.94 -10.32
N ALA A 44 2.65 7.96 -10.86
CA ALA A 44 3.88 8.49 -10.28
C ALA A 44 3.67 9.04 -8.86
N LYS A 45 2.55 9.76 -8.63
CA LYS A 45 2.17 10.25 -7.30
C LYS A 45 1.97 9.10 -6.31
N GLU A 46 1.23 8.07 -6.70
CA GLU A 46 0.98 6.91 -5.82
C GLU A 46 2.25 6.11 -5.55
N GLN A 47 3.13 5.96 -6.53
CA GLN A 47 4.44 5.30 -6.35
C GLN A 47 5.34 6.08 -5.38
N ALA A 48 5.36 7.42 -5.48
CA ALA A 48 6.09 8.25 -4.54
C ALA A 48 5.55 8.11 -3.11
N LEU A 49 4.22 8.09 -2.96
CA LEU A 49 3.56 7.86 -1.67
C LEU A 49 3.90 6.48 -1.10
N PHE A 50 3.84 5.43 -1.93
CA PHE A 50 4.22 4.07 -1.52
C PHE A 50 5.68 4.04 -1.00
N ASN A 51 6.61 4.62 -1.75
CA ASN A 51 8.02 4.65 -1.37
C ASN A 51 8.24 5.39 -0.04
N PHE A 52 7.52 6.51 0.16
CA PHE A 52 7.56 7.24 1.42
C PHE A 52 7.07 6.38 2.58
N LEU A 53 5.88 5.77 2.46
CA LEU A 53 5.30 4.94 3.53
C LEU A 53 6.17 3.71 3.82
N TYR A 54 6.72 3.07 2.78
CA TYR A 54 7.63 1.94 2.93
C TYR A 54 8.92 2.34 3.65
N HIS A 55 9.46 3.52 3.34
CA HIS A 55 10.60 4.08 4.06
C HIS A 55 10.27 4.35 5.54
N GLN A 56 9.09 4.91 5.83
CA GLN A 56 8.62 5.12 7.21
C GLN A 56 8.52 3.79 7.98
N ALA A 57 8.00 2.73 7.36
CA ALA A 57 7.92 1.41 8.00
C ALA A 57 9.31 0.87 8.35
N ARG A 58 10.29 1.07 7.47
CA ARG A 58 11.68 0.71 7.71
C ARG A 58 12.30 1.51 8.86
N VAL A 59 12.11 2.83 8.88
CA VAL A 59 12.62 3.72 9.96
C VAL A 59 12.01 3.34 11.31
N ARG A 60 10.71 3.01 11.35
CA ARG A 60 10.00 2.55 12.55
C ARG A 60 10.34 1.13 12.98
N ARG A 61 11.16 0.41 12.19
CA ARG A 61 11.54 -0.99 12.38
C ARG A 61 10.31 -1.88 12.60
N VAL A 62 9.30 -1.72 11.76
CA VAL A 62 8.14 -2.61 11.75
C VAL A 62 8.66 -4.04 11.54
N SER A 63 8.28 -4.97 12.42
CA SER A 63 8.83 -6.32 12.37
C SER A 63 8.23 -7.12 11.22
N SER A 64 9.01 -8.03 10.64
CA SER A 64 8.51 -8.97 9.62
C SER A 64 7.34 -9.81 10.13
N GLN A 65 7.31 -10.10 11.44
CA GLN A 65 6.19 -10.78 12.08
C GLN A 65 4.89 -9.96 12.00
N GLN A 66 4.94 -8.63 12.23
CA GLN A 66 3.77 -7.76 12.09
C GLN A 66 3.25 -7.74 10.66
N VAL A 67 4.16 -7.69 9.68
CA VAL A 67 3.80 -7.78 8.25
C VAL A 67 3.10 -9.10 7.93
N ALA A 68 3.66 -10.23 8.41
CA ALA A 68 3.08 -11.55 8.20
C ALA A 68 1.69 -11.69 8.85
N THR A 69 1.51 -11.17 10.06
CA THR A 69 0.21 -11.18 10.75
C THR A 69 -0.83 -10.37 9.98
N MET A 70 -0.50 -9.17 9.52
CA MET A 70 -1.43 -8.35 8.73
C MET A 70 -1.77 -9.01 7.39
N ALA A 71 -0.78 -9.59 6.70
CA ALA A 71 -1.00 -10.31 5.45
C ALA A 71 -1.95 -11.51 5.64
N ALA A 72 -1.79 -12.28 6.72
CA ALA A 72 -2.68 -13.38 7.06
C ALA A 72 -4.10 -12.90 7.40
N GLN A 73 -4.24 -11.81 8.15
CA GLN A 73 -5.54 -11.21 8.48
C GLN A 73 -6.31 -10.79 7.22
N ARG A 74 -5.62 -10.17 6.25
CA ARG A 74 -6.24 -9.80 4.97
C ARG A 74 -6.62 -11.00 4.12
N LEU A 75 -5.79 -12.05 4.09
CA LEU A 75 -6.10 -13.26 3.34
C LEU A 75 -7.41 -13.89 3.83
N ASN A 76 -7.62 -13.89 5.15
CA ASN A 76 -8.88 -14.37 5.74
C ASN A 76 -10.06 -13.47 5.35
N GLN A 77 -9.90 -12.15 5.40
CA GLN A 77 -10.95 -11.19 4.97
C GLN A 77 -11.35 -11.29 3.49
N LEU A 78 -10.48 -11.82 2.63
CA LEU A 78 -10.78 -12.02 1.20
C LEU A 78 -11.47 -13.37 0.92
N ASN A 79 -11.38 -14.32 1.85
CA ASN A 79 -11.92 -15.67 1.71
C ASN A 79 -13.26 -15.86 2.44
N ASP A 80 -13.65 -14.91 3.30
CA ASP A 80 -14.96 -14.80 3.95
C ASP A 80 -15.90 -13.91 3.12
#